data_AF-A0A969XD25-F1
#
_entry.id   AF-A0A969XD25-F1
#
_cell.length_a   1.000
_cell.length_b   1.000
_cell.length_c   1.000
_cell.angle_alpha   90.00
_cell.angle_beta   90.00
_cell.angle_gamma   90.00
#
_symmetry.space_group_name_H-M   'P 1'
#
loop_
_entity.id
_entity.type
_entity.pdbx_description
1 polymer ?
#
loop_
_entity_poly.entity_id
_entity_poly.type
_entity_poly.pdbx_seq_one_letter_code
_entity_poly.pdbx_strand_id
1 'polypeptide(L)'
;MTMLEQSCNEFITDLASSSPTPGGGGASALVGAVGMALGSMVGNLTLGRKKYAEVEPEIKQLLLKSAEITEQFKLLVSRDAEAFQPLSRAYGLPQTTEAEKLEREKIMQAALIEAVQP
;
A
#
# COMPACT_ATOMS: atom_id res chain seq x y z
N MET A 1 -3.52 -13.79 -8.98
CA MET A 1 -3.98 -13.44 -7.63
C MET A 1 -3.35 -12.09 -7.31
N THR A 2 -4.16 -11.10 -6.98
CA THR A 2 -3.65 -9.83 -6.45
C THR A 2 -3.08 -10.06 -5.05
N MET A 3 -2.18 -9.21 -4.56
CA MET A 3 -1.59 -9.36 -3.22
C MET A 3 -2.65 -9.39 -2.11
N LEU A 4 -3.80 -8.75 -2.33
CA LEU A 4 -4.93 -8.75 -1.39
C LEU A 4 -5.78 -10.03 -1.43
N GLU A 5 -5.65 -10.84 -2.48
CA GLU A 5 -6.32 -12.14 -2.60
C GLU A 5 -5.50 -13.29 -2.00
N GLN A 6 -4.24 -13.03 -1.66
CA GLN A 6 -3.40 -13.98 -0.93
C GLN A 6 -3.90 -14.14 0.51
N SER A 7 -3.65 -15.31 1.10
CA SER A 7 -3.79 -15.47 2.54
C SER A 7 -2.76 -14.61 3.28
N CYS A 8 -3.08 -14.21 4.52
CA CYS A 8 -2.12 -13.46 5.35
C CYS A 8 -0.78 -14.21 5.51
N ASN A 9 -0.80 -15.54 5.59
CA ASN A 9 0.41 -16.34 5.71
C ASN A 9 1.27 -16.30 4.44
N GLU A 10 0.64 -16.34 3.25
CA GLU A 10 1.36 -16.20 1.97
C GLU A 10 1.99 -14.81 1.87
N PHE A 11 1.21 -13.75 2.12
CA PHE A 11 1.74 -12.38 2.08
C PHE A 11 2.93 -12.19 3.03
N ILE A 12 2.83 -12.68 4.27
CA ILE A 12 3.92 -12.61 5.26
C ILE A 12 5.14 -13.42 4.80
N THR A 13 4.93 -14.60 4.21
CA THR A 13 6.01 -15.45 3.70
C THR A 13 6.73 -14.77 2.53
N ASP A 14 5.98 -14.20 1.59
CA ASP A 14 6.53 -13.49 0.43
C ASP A 14 7.29 -12.23 0.87
N LEU A 15 6.73 -11.45 1.80
CA LEU A 15 7.38 -10.26 2.38
C LEU A 15 8.70 -10.59 3.09
N ALA A 16 8.78 -11.76 3.74
CA ALA A 16 9.99 -12.22 4.43
C ALA A 16 11.03 -12.88 3.50
N SER A 17 10.71 -13.02 2.21
CA SER A 17 11.56 -13.68 1.23
C SER A 17 12.63 -12.75 0.63
N SER A 18 13.44 -13.27 -0.29
CA SER A 18 14.35 -12.46 -1.11
C SER A 18 13.66 -11.86 -2.35
N SER A 19 12.35 -12.01 -2.50
CA SER A 19 11.57 -11.40 -3.57
C SER A 19 11.62 -9.87 -3.46
N PRO A 20 11.71 -9.13 -4.58
CA PRO A 20 11.64 -7.67 -4.56
C PRO A 20 10.28 -7.12 -4.10
N THR A 21 9.21 -7.93 -4.16
CA THR A 21 7.85 -7.56 -3.78
C THR A 21 7.12 -8.74 -3.14
N PRO A 22 6.19 -8.54 -2.19
CA PRO A 22 5.71 -7.27 -1.64
C PRO A 22 6.78 -6.54 -0.80
N GLY A 23 6.76 -5.21 -0.86
CA GLY A 23 7.71 -4.35 -0.15
C GLY A 23 7.15 -3.74 1.14
N GLY A 24 7.98 -2.94 1.80
CA GLY A 24 7.59 -2.24 3.03
C GLY A 24 6.44 -1.24 2.82
N GLY A 25 6.35 -0.60 1.64
CA GLY A 25 5.25 0.30 1.31
C GLY A 25 3.92 -0.43 1.20
N GLY A 26 3.89 -1.55 0.46
CA GLY A 26 2.71 -2.40 0.32
C GLY A 26 2.26 -3.00 1.66
N ALA A 27 3.21 -3.43 2.50
CA ALA A 27 2.92 -3.88 3.87
C ALA A 27 2.35 -2.75 4.74
N SER A 28 2.90 -1.54 4.65
CA SER A 28 2.40 -0.37 5.39
C SER A 28 0.98 0.00 4.95
N ALA A 29 0.69 -0.07 3.65
CA ALA A 29 -0.64 0.14 3.10
C ALA A 29 -1.64 -0.91 3.62
N LEU A 30 -1.25 -2.19 3.66
CA LEU A 30 -2.10 -3.26 4.22
C LEU A 30 -2.41 -3.00 5.70
N VAL A 31 -1.40 -2.64 6.50
CA VAL A 31 -1.59 -2.29 7.92
C VAL A 31 -2.52 -1.08 8.07
N GLY A 32 -2.39 -0.07 7.20
CA GLY A 32 -3.30 1.07 7.13
C GLY A 32 -4.76 0.65 6.89
N ALA A 33 -5.00 -0.23 5.91
CA ALA A 33 -6.33 -0.77 5.64
C ALA A 33 -6.92 -1.52 6.84
N VAL A 34 -6.10 -2.34 7.52
CA VAL A 34 -6.52 -3.05 8.75
C VAL A 34 -6.88 -2.06 9.86
N GLY A 35 -6.08 -1.02 10.05
CA GLY A 35 -6.36 0.04 11.04
C GLY A 35 -7.68 0.76 10.76
N MET A 36 -7.95 1.12 9.50
CA MET A 36 -9.22 1.74 9.11
C MET A 36 -10.41 0.79 9.30
N ALA A 37 -10.24 -0.50 9.00
CA ALA A 37 -11.27 -1.51 9.23
C ALA A 37 -11.63 -1.64 10.73
N LEU A 38 -10.63 -1.57 11.62
CA LEU A 38 -10.87 -1.55 13.06
C LEU A 38 -11.62 -0.28 13.51
N GLY A 39 -11.26 0.89 12.98
CA GLY A 39 -12.00 2.13 13.22
C GLY A 39 -13.47 2.03 12.77
N SER A 40 -13.69 1.48 11.57
CA SER A 40 -15.03 1.21 11.05
C SER A 40 -15.84 0.24 11.92
N MET A 41 -15.21 -0.81 12.46
CA MET A 41 -15.87 -1.73 13.39
C MET A 41 -16.40 -0.98 14.62
N VAL A 42 -15.60 -0.11 15.23
CA VAL A 42 -16.02 0.69 16.40
C VAL A 42 -17.15 1.66 16.06
N GLY A 43 -17.07 2.32 14.89
CA GLY A 43 -18.16 3.16 14.39
C GLY A 43 -19.47 2.37 14.23
N ASN A 44 -19.41 1.17 13.65
CA ASN A 44 -20.58 0.30 13.50
C ASN A 44 -21.15 -0.18 14.84
N LEU A 45 -20.32 -0.43 15.86
CA LEU A 45 -20.78 -0.77 17.21
C LEU A 45 -21.48 0.40 17.93
N THR A 46 -21.26 1.62 17.45
CA THR A 46 -21.81 2.87 17.98
C THR A 46 -23.18 3.19 17.38
N LEU A 47 -23.40 2.90 16.10
CA LEU A 47 -24.68 3.15 15.42
C LEU A 47 -25.87 2.44 16.08
N GLY A 48 -27.02 3.11 16.14
CA GLY A 48 -28.28 2.54 16.66
C GLY A 48 -28.32 2.36 18.18
N ARG A 49 -27.26 2.76 18.91
CA ARG A 49 -27.24 2.76 20.38
C ARG A 49 -27.90 4.05 20.87
N LYS A 50 -28.97 3.92 21.68
CA LYS A 50 -29.66 5.09 22.29
C LYS A 50 -28.71 6.06 23.01
N LYS A 51 -27.68 5.54 23.69
CA LYS A 51 -26.66 6.35 24.39
C LYS A 51 -25.76 7.20 23.47
N TYR A 52 -25.79 6.95 22.16
CA TYR A 52 -24.94 7.62 21.17
C TYR A 52 -25.77 8.32 20.08
N ALA A 53 -27.07 8.53 20.31
CA ALA A 53 -27.96 9.15 19.32
C ALA A 53 -27.50 10.55 18.89
N GLU A 54 -26.90 11.32 19.81
CA GLU A 54 -26.40 12.67 19.55
C GLU A 54 -25.21 12.70 18.57
N VAL A 55 -24.37 11.65 18.59
CA VAL A 55 -23.17 11.55 17.74
C VAL A 55 -23.38 10.69 16.49
N GLU A 56 -24.56 10.08 16.34
CA GLU A 56 -24.84 9.19 15.22
C GLU A 56 -24.63 9.82 13.83
N PRO A 57 -25.02 11.09 13.57
CA PRO A 57 -24.76 11.73 12.28
C PRO A 57 -23.26 11.85 11.97
N GLU A 58 -22.44 12.17 12.97
CA GLU A 58 -20.99 12.29 12.82
C GLU A 58 -20.36 10.92 12.55
N ILE A 59 -20.76 9.89 13.30
CA ILE A 59 -20.28 8.51 13.10
C ILE A 59 -20.60 8.02 11.68
N LYS A 60 -21.78 8.34 11.13
CA LYS A 60 -22.11 7.99 9.74
C LYS A 60 -21.14 8.63 8.74
N GLN A 61 -20.79 9.91 8.93
CA GLN A 61 -19.82 10.59 8.06
C GLN A 61 -18.43 9.98 8.17
N LEU A 62 -17.98 9.68 9.40
CA LEU A 62 -16.70 9.02 9.64
C LEU A 62 -16.62 7.63 9.01
N LEU A 63 -17.72 6.85 9.04
CA LEU A 63 -17.78 5.54 8.40
C LEU A 63 -17.67 5.61 6.88
N LEU A 64 -18.31 6.60 6.25
CA LEU A 64 -18.18 6.84 4.80
C LEU A 64 -16.74 7.16 4.42
N LYS A 65 -16.11 8.09 5.16
CA LYS A 65 -14.71 8.47 4.94
C LYS A 65 -13.75 7.30 5.22
N SER A 66 -14.04 6.51 6.24
CA SER A 66 -13.25 5.34 6.60
C SER A 66 -13.28 4.28 5.49
N ALA A 67 -14.45 4.03 4.89
CA ALA A 67 -14.60 3.12 3.75
C ALA A 67 -13.79 3.59 2.54
N GLU A 68 -13.85 4.88 2.20
CA GLU A 68 -13.07 5.47 1.12
C GLU A 68 -11.55 5.30 1.35
N ILE A 69 -11.06 5.67 2.53
CA ILE A 69 -9.63 5.56 2.87
C ILE A 69 -9.19 4.09 2.89
N THR A 70 -10.06 3.17 3.34
CA THR A 70 -9.76 1.72 3.34
C THR A 70 -9.54 1.22 1.92
N GLU A 71 -10.38 1.62 0.96
CA GLU A 71 -10.20 1.25 -0.46
C GLU A 71 -8.94 1.89 -1.07
N GLN A 72 -8.61 3.13 -0.68
CA GLN A 72 -7.34 3.75 -1.10
C GLN A 72 -6.14 2.95 -0.58
N PHE A 73 -6.12 2.55 0.70
CA PHE A 73 -5.04 1.72 1.23
C PHE A 73 -4.94 0.36 0.54
N LYS A 74 -6.06 -0.29 0.25
CA LYS A 74 -6.07 -1.54 -0.52
C LYS A 74 -5.42 -1.37 -1.89
N LEU A 75 -5.77 -0.31 -2.60
CA LEU A 75 -5.17 0.00 -3.90
C LEU A 75 -3.66 0.23 -3.79
N LEU A 76 -3.21 0.92 -2.73
CA LEU A 76 -1.80 1.20 -2.48
C LEU A 76 -0.96 -0.07 -2.28
N VAL A 77 -1.54 -1.17 -1.78
CA VAL A 77 -0.82 -2.45 -1.63
C VAL A 77 -0.25 -2.94 -2.96
N SER A 78 -1.04 -2.87 -4.03
CA SER A 78 -0.60 -3.31 -5.37
C SER A 78 0.21 -2.23 -6.10
N ARG A 79 -0.12 -0.95 -5.89
CA ARG A 79 0.62 0.17 -6.50
C ARG A 79 2.06 0.26 -6.04
N ASP A 80 2.36 -0.09 -4.78
CA ASP A 80 3.75 -0.16 -4.30
C ASP A 80 4.60 -1.10 -5.15
N ALA A 81 4.07 -2.28 -5.48
CA ALA A 81 4.75 -3.25 -6.32
C ALA A 81 4.92 -2.75 -7.76
N GLU A 82 3.89 -2.10 -8.32
CA GLU A 82 3.90 -1.51 -9.66
C GLU A 82 4.94 -0.37 -9.76
N ALA A 83 4.94 0.55 -8.81
CA ALA A 83 5.86 1.68 -8.73
C ALA A 83 7.32 1.24 -8.50
N PHE A 84 7.53 0.07 -7.89
CA PHE A 84 8.86 -0.52 -7.73
C PHE A 84 9.39 -1.21 -9.00
N GLN A 85 8.53 -1.62 -9.95
CA GLN A 85 8.98 -2.36 -11.15
C GLN A 85 10.04 -1.63 -11.99
N PRO A 86 9.92 -0.31 -12.28
CA PRO A 86 10.96 0.43 -13.00
C PRO A 86 12.30 0.39 -12.26
N LEU A 87 12.28 0.53 -10.94
CA LEU A 87 13.48 0.53 -10.10
C LEU A 87 14.14 -0.86 -10.08
N SER A 88 13.33 -1.91 -9.96
CA SER A 88 13.80 -3.30 -10.06
C SER A 88 14.49 -3.58 -11.39
N ARG A 89 13.92 -3.11 -12.51
CA ARG A 89 14.55 -3.22 -13.84
C ARG A 89 15.85 -2.42 -13.94
N ALA A 90 15.90 -1.23 -13.35
CA ALA A 90 17.10 -0.38 -13.34
C ALA A 90 18.29 -1.06 -12.62
N TYR A 91 18.04 -1.86 -11.57
CA TYR A 91 19.10 -2.63 -10.91
C TYR A 91 19.76 -3.68 -11.82
N GLY A 92 19.03 -4.20 -12.81
CA GLY A 92 19.54 -5.20 -13.76
C GLY A 92 20.31 -4.64 -14.95
N LEU A 93 20.42 -3.31 -15.09
CA LEU A 93 21.10 -2.69 -16.23
C LEU A 93 22.62 -2.89 -16.19
N PRO A 94 23.29 -3.01 -17.35
CA PRO A 94 24.75 -3.03 -17.43
C PRO A 94 25.38 -1.79 -16.80
N GLN A 95 26.61 -1.95 -16.30
CA GLN A 95 27.37 -0.88 -15.64
C GLN A 95 28.89 -0.99 -15.90
N THR A 96 29.23 -1.59 -17.03
CA THR A 96 30.60 -1.94 -17.42
C THR A 96 31.31 -0.77 -18.08
N THR A 97 30.60 -0.02 -18.92
CA THR A 97 31.12 1.19 -19.58
C THR A 97 30.64 2.46 -18.90
N GLU A 98 31.35 3.57 -19.10
CA GLU A 98 30.96 4.86 -18.53
C GLU A 98 29.62 5.36 -19.09
N ALA A 99 29.35 5.09 -20.37
CA ALA A 99 28.06 5.37 -21.00
C ALA A 99 26.92 4.56 -20.36
N GLU A 100 27.16 3.28 -20.08
CA GLU A 100 26.18 2.41 -19.38
C GLU A 100 25.89 2.91 -17.96
N LYS A 101 26.92 3.33 -17.21
CA LYS A 101 26.73 3.88 -15.86
C LYS A 101 25.90 5.16 -15.86
N LEU A 102 26.21 6.09 -16.77
CA LEU A 102 25.47 7.34 -16.93
C LEU A 102 24.00 7.11 -17.30
N GLU A 103 23.74 6.16 -18.19
CA GLU A 103 22.37 5.83 -18.58
C GLU A 103 21.61 5.12 -17.44
N ARG A 104 22.27 4.18 -16.76
CA ARG A 104 21.72 3.52 -15.58
C ARG A 104 21.38 4.53 -14.47
N GLU A 105 22.24 5.52 -14.23
CA GLU A 105 22.00 6.56 -13.23
C GLU A 105 20.76 7.41 -13.55
N LYS A 106 20.59 7.82 -14.82
CA LYS A 106 19.39 8.54 -15.26
C LYS A 106 18.12 7.73 -15.07
N ILE A 107 18.13 6.45 -15.47
CA ILE A 107 16.97 5.56 -15.33
C ILE A 107 16.68 5.32 -13.85
N MET A 108 17.71 5.12 -13.03
CA MET A 108 17.58 4.95 -11.59
C MET A 108 16.93 6.17 -10.94
N GLN A 109 17.38 7.37 -11.29
CA GLN A 109 16.83 8.62 -10.74
C GLN A 109 15.36 8.81 -11.12
N ALA A 110 15.00 8.55 -12.37
CA ALA A 110 13.62 8.62 -12.83
C ALA A 110 12.73 7.59 -12.09
N ALA A 111 13.20 6.36 -11.98
CA ALA A 111 12.50 5.29 -11.27
C ALA A 111 12.34 5.58 -9.76
N LEU A 112 13.33 6.20 -9.13
CA LEU A 112 13.24 6.63 -7.72
C LEU A 112 12.18 7.71 -7.53
N ILE A 113 12.06 8.67 -8.46
CA ILE A 113 11.03 9.71 -8.40
C ILE A 113 9.63 9.10 -8.54
N GLU A 114 9.47 8.11 -9.42
CA GLU A 114 8.23 7.37 -9.60
C GLU A 114 7.87 6.54 -8.35
N ALA A 115 8.85 5.83 -7.77
CA ALA A 115 8.66 4.97 -6.60
C ALA A 115 8.27 5.72 -5.32
N VAL A 116 8.53 7.02 -5.21
CA VAL A 116 8.10 7.84 -4.06
C VAL A 116 6.73 8.51 -4.25
N GLN A 117 6.10 8.36 -5.43
CA GLN A 117 4.74 8.83 -5.62
C GLN A 117 3.73 7.81 -5.03
N PRO A 118 2.63 8.29 -4.41
CA PRO A 118 1.58 7.43 -3.88
C PRO A 118 0.74 6.72 -4.97
#